data_AF-A0AAD5FZC1-F1
#
_entry.id   AF-A0AAD5FZC1-F1
#
_cell.length_a   1.000
_cell.length_b   1.000
_cell.length_c   1.000
_cell.angle_alpha   90.00
_cell.angle_beta   90.00
_cell.angle_gamma   90.00
#
_symmetry.space_group_name_H-M   'P 1'
#
loop_
_entity.id
_entity.type
_entity.pdbx_description
1 polymer ?
#
loop_
_entity_poly.entity_id
_entity_poly.type
_entity_poly.pdbx_seq_one_letter_code
_entity_poly.pdbx_strand_id
1 'polypeptide(L)' 'PQTFIANQAPVYAGAKIAIVICSSVSLGCLIAIYFSYFWDNKRRDALLPVDMSHIEQYEFADLTDKENPNFRYAL' A
#
# COMPACT_ATOMS: atom_id res chain seq x y z
N PRO A 1 8.38 -25.50 -17.31
CA PRO A 1 7.39 -24.42 -17.04
C PRO A 1 6.67 -24.71 -15.72
N GLN A 2 6.73 -23.79 -14.75
CA GLN A 2 6.20 -24.07 -13.40
C GLN A 2 4.66 -24.03 -13.33
N THR A 3 4.00 -23.24 -14.19
CA THR A 3 2.53 -23.11 -14.24
C THR A 3 1.90 -23.72 -15.49
N PHE A 4 2.58 -23.70 -16.65
CA PHE A 4 2.11 -24.36 -17.89
C PHE A 4 2.56 -25.82 -17.95
N ILE A 5 1.83 -26.68 -17.23
CA ILE A 5 2.12 -28.12 -17.12
C ILE A 5 1.68 -28.84 -18.40
N ALA A 6 2.56 -29.64 -19.01
CA ALA A 6 2.30 -30.34 -20.27
C ALA A 6 1.05 -31.24 -20.23
N ASN A 7 0.77 -31.89 -19.09
CA ASN A 7 -0.42 -32.74 -18.91
C ASN A 7 -1.75 -31.95 -18.84
N GLN A 8 -1.69 -30.61 -18.79
CA GLN A 8 -2.87 -29.75 -18.86
C GLN A 8 -3.05 -29.11 -20.25
N ALA A 9 -2.19 -29.45 -21.21
CA ALA A 9 -2.32 -29.00 -22.59
C ALA A 9 -3.61 -29.53 -23.23
N PRO A 10 -4.21 -28.80 -24.19
CA PRO A 10 -3.82 -27.46 -24.68
C PRO A 10 -4.41 -26.32 -23.83
N VAL A 11 -5.28 -26.64 -22.87
CA VAL A 11 -6.13 -25.65 -22.21
C VAL A 11 -5.41 -24.93 -21.06
N TYR A 12 -4.50 -25.60 -20.34
CA TYR A 12 -3.73 -25.07 -19.21
C TYR A 12 -4.61 -24.35 -18.17
N ALA A 13 -5.68 -25.00 -17.73
CA ALA A 13 -6.66 -24.41 -16.81
C ALA A 13 -6.01 -23.91 -15.49
N GLY A 14 -5.08 -24.67 -14.93
CA GLY A 14 -4.37 -24.29 -13.70
C GLY A 14 -3.56 -23.00 -13.84
N ALA A 15 -2.87 -22.83 -14.97
CA ALA A 15 -2.10 -21.61 -15.26
C ALA A 15 -3.02 -20.37 -15.33
N LYS A 16 -4.15 -20.48 -16.03
CA LYS A 16 -5.13 -19.39 -16.16
C LYS A 16 -5.71 -18.99 -14.81
N ILE A 17 -6.11 -19.96 -13.99
CA ILE A 17 -6.64 -19.71 -12.65
C ILE A 17 -5.60 -19.01 -11.77
N ALA A 18 -4.35 -19.49 -11.79
CA ALA A 18 -3.27 -18.89 -10.99
C ALA A 18 -3.01 -17.43 -11.36
N ILE A 19 -3.03 -17.08 -12.66
CA ILE A 19 -2.86 -15.70 -13.13
C ILE A 19 -4.00 -14.81 -12.60
N VAL A 20 -5.24 -15.27 -12.70
CA VAL A 20 -6.40 -14.50 -12.23
C VAL A 20 -6.33 -14.30 -10.71
N ILE A 21 -6.08 -15.35 -9.94
CA ILE A 21 -5.99 -15.26 -8.48
C ILE A 21 -4.86 -14.33 -8.06
N CYS A 22 -3.66 -14.49 -8.63
CA CYS A 22 -2.51 -13.65 -8.29
C CYS A 22 -2.78 -12.17 -8.61
N SER A 23 -3.41 -11.89 -9.76
CA SER A 23 -3.82 -10.54 -10.14
C SER A 23 -4.87 -9.98 -9.18
N SER A 24 -5.88 -10.77 -8.82
CA SER A 24 -6.92 -10.38 -7.87
C SER A 24 -6.38 -10.10 -6.47
N VAL A 25 -5.45 -10.93 -5.97
CA VAL A 25 -4.79 -10.71 -4.67
C VAL A 25 -3.94 -9.43 -4.73
N SER A 26 -3.18 -9.23 -5.80
CA SER A 26 -2.36 -8.02 -5.98
C SER A 26 -3.22 -6.75 -5.99
N LEU A 27 -4.35 -6.78 -6.70
CA LEU A 27 -5.32 -5.69 -6.70
C LEU A 27 -5.92 -5.47 -5.31
N GLY A 28 -6.27 -6.54 -4.59
CA GLY A 28 -6.74 -6.47 -3.21
C GLY A 28 -5.73 -5.81 -2.28
N CYS A 29 -4.44 -6.15 -2.39
CA CYS A 29 -3.37 -5.52 -1.62
C CYS A 29 -3.25 -4.02 -1.93
N LEU A 30 -3.31 -3.62 -3.21
CA LEU A 30 -3.28 -2.21 -3.59
C LEU A 30 -4.47 -1.43 -3.01
N ILE A 31 -5.67 -1.99 -3.10
CA ILE A 31 -6.88 -1.39 -2.53
C ILE A 31 -6.74 -1.26 -1.00
N ALA A 32 -6.25 -2.30 -0.32
CA ALA A 32 -6.05 -2.27 1.13
C ALA A 32 -5.06 -1.18 1.56
N ILE A 33 -3.94 -1.03 0.83
CA ILE A 33 -2.96 0.02 1.08
C ILE A 33 -3.58 1.40 0.87
N TYR A 34 -4.31 1.60 -0.23
CA TYR A 34 -5.00 2.87 -0.52
C TYR A 34 -5.97 3.26 0.61
N PHE A 35 -6.79 2.32 1.08
CA PHE A 35 -7.70 2.59 2.20
C PHE A 35 -6.97 2.87 3.50
N SER A 36 -5.85 2.18 3.78
CA SER A 36 -5.01 2.47 4.94
C SER A 36 -4.51 3.91 4.92
N TYR A 37 -3.98 4.37 3.79
CA TYR A 37 -3.49 5.74 3.63
C TYR A 37 -4.62 6.77 3.71
N PHE A 38 -5.76 6.48 3.10
CA PHE A 38 -6.95 7.33 3.18
C PHE A 38 -7.44 7.51 4.61
N TRP A 39 -7.53 6.41 5.38
CA TRP A 39 -7.92 6.48 6.79
C TRP A 39 -6.90 7.21 7.64
N ASP A 40 -5.61 6.98 7.43
CA ASP A 40 -4.56 7.68 8.18
C ASP A 40 -4.56 9.18 7.90
N ASN A 41 -4.68 9.60 6.64
CA ASN A 41 -4.83 11.01 6.29
C ASN A 41 -6.08 11.60 6.94
N LYS A 42 -7.25 10.96 6.79
CA LYS A 42 -8.50 11.43 7.37
C LYS A 42 -8.44 11.55 8.89
N ARG A 43 -7.81 10.58 9.57
CA ARG A 43 -7.61 10.63 11.03
C ARG A 43 -6.76 11.82 11.43
N ARG A 44 -5.69 12.10 10.69
CA ARG A 44 -4.80 13.23 10.96
C ARG A 44 -5.40 14.57 10.57
N ASP A 45 -6.28 14.63 9.58
CA ASP A 45 -6.99 15.86 9.20
C ASP A 45 -8.05 16.27 10.25
N ALA A 46 -8.56 15.30 11.01
CA ALA A 46 -9.39 15.57 12.19
C ALA A 46 -8.59 16.07 13.41
N LEU A 47 -7.26 15.95 13.39
CA LEU A 47 -6.39 16.48 14.43
C LEU A 47 -5.92 17.88 14.03
N LEU A 48 -5.76 18.78 15.02
CA LEU A 48 -5.19 20.10 14.77
C LEU A 48 -3.73 19.95 14.31
N PRO A 49 -3.25 20.78 13.36
CA PRO A 49 -1.85 20.78 12.96
C PRO A 49 -0.98 20.99 14.19
N VAL A 50 0.01 20.11 14.39
CA VAL A 50 0.96 20.28 15.48
C VAL A 50 2.08 21.17 14.97
N ASP A 51 2.30 22.29 15.65
CA ASP A 51 3.37 23.22 15.33
C ASP A 51 4.71 22.59 15.68
N MET A 52 5.52 22.26 14.68
CA MET A 52 6.84 21.62 14.83
C MET A 52 8.00 22.60 14.68
N SER A 53 7.73 23.91 14.67
CA SER A 53 8.75 24.96 14.55
C SER A 53 9.81 24.95 15.66
N HIS A 54 9.52 24.26 16.77
CA HIS A 54 10.43 24.08 17.91
C HIS A 54 11.52 23.02 17.66
N ILE A 55 11.43 22.24 16.58
CA ILE A 55 12.45 21.27 16.17
C ILE A 55 13.32 21.95 15.10
N GLU A 56 14.57 22.28 15.44
CA GLU A 56 15.55 22.76 14.46
C GLU A 56 15.67 21.75 13.32
N GLN A 57 15.51 22.21 12.08
CA GLN A 57 15.59 21.34 10.89
C GLN A 57 14.63 20.13 10.96
N TYR A 58 13.36 20.35 11.32
CA TYR A 58 12.32 19.32 11.31
C TYR A 58 12.26 18.49 10.01
N GLU A 59 12.52 19.10 8.86
CA GLU A 59 12.59 18.42 7.56
C GLU A 59 13.72 17.39 7.45
N PHE A 60 14.74 17.50 8.31
CA PHE A 60 15.87 16.57 8.45
C PHE A 60 15.79 15.74 9.74
N ALA A 61 14.69 15.83 10.49
CA ALA A 61 14.47 14.91 11.60
C ALA A 61 14.21 13.52 10.99
N ASP A 62 15.00 12.51 11.37
CA ASP A 62 14.87 11.11 10.92
C ASP A 62 13.60 10.43 11.51
N LEU A 63 12.45 11.07 11.35
CA LEU A 63 11.15 10.60 11.80
C LEU A 63 10.53 9.68 10.76
N THR A 64 10.01 8.55 11.20
CA THR A 64 9.18 7.70 10.35
C THR A 64 7.83 8.35 10.06
N ASP A 65 7.16 7.89 9.02
CA ASP A 65 5.81 8.29 8.60
C ASP A 65 4.77 8.31 9.74
N LYS A 66 4.88 7.39 10.69
CA LYS A 66 4.02 7.30 11.89
C LYS A 66 4.41 8.26 13.00
N GLU A 67 5.68 8.60 13.11
CA GLU A 67 6.21 9.51 14.12
C GLU A 67 6.00 10.96 13.73
N ASN A 68 6.02 11.28 12.44
CA ASN A 68 5.77 12.61 11.91
C ASN A 68 4.26 12.91 11.85
N PRO A 69 3.71 13.77 12.73
CA PRO A 69 2.26 14.03 12.79
C PRO A 69 1.75 14.86 11.60
N ASN A 70 2.65 15.64 11.00
CA ASN A 70 2.39 16.47 9.84
C ASN A 70 2.56 15.69 8.51
N PHE A 71 3.04 14.45 8.55
CA PHE A 71 3.17 13.63 7.35
C PHE A 71 1.78 13.31 6.77
N ARG A 72 1.70 13.36 5.44
CA ARG A 72 0.51 13.08 4.64
C ARG A 72 0.88 12.22 3.45
N TYR A 73 0.12 11.15 3.24
CA TYR A 73 0.27 10.32 2.06
C TYR A 73 -0.30 11.04 0.84
N ALA A 74 0.43 11.01 -0.28
CA ALA A 74 -0.11 11.42 -1.57
C ALA A 74 -1.01 10.29 -2.10
N LEU A 75 -2.32 10.52 -2.11
CA LEU A 75 -3.35 9.61 -2.60
C LEU A 75 -3.81 10.01 -4.00
#